data_AF-A0A133UXH5-F1
#
_entry.id   AF-A0A133UXH5-F1
#
_cell.length_a   1.000
_cell.length_b   1.000
_cell.length_c   1.000
_cell.angle_alpha   90.00
_cell.angle_beta   90.00
_cell.angle_gamma   90.00
#
_symmetry.space_group_name_H-M   'P 1'
#
loop_
_entity.id
_entity.type
_entity.pdbx_description
1 polymer ?
#
loop_
_entity_poly.entity_id
_entity_poly.type
_entity_poly.pdbx_seq_one_letter_code
_entity_poly.pdbx_strand_id
1 'polypeptide(L)'
;MKQENIEKINNGVLDDDVLRDFVFSFTKVMKENIFQRFYREKRGSEEKRFAEYLLVELVRTLLCMPPVTFYYYLRHDKDLRELLKLEGLKTIGNYEDFDRKRKYLKMHLDRIMKRNLKTEAGNLFVLDLTIGEADVNKLRKGKAVKEGLIDLEFLRSMTKGTVVGFQVAYLINLSKLSFEKLKIYSKHAEKKRIWREMVNDELGTKQGKIKSVIADAGFFAYVNYLDTARLRVIPVIKSRSDCKEKLMEKLENCPS
;
A
#
# COMPACT_ATOMS: atom_id res chain seq x y z
N MET A 1 -4.14 -14.08 12.79
CA MET A 1 -2.77 -14.59 13.00
C MET A 1 -2.74 -15.41 14.28
N LYS A 2 -2.18 -16.62 14.21
CA LYS A 2 -2.01 -17.54 15.35
C LYS A 2 -0.85 -17.10 16.26
N GLN A 3 -0.88 -17.50 17.53
CA GLN A 3 0.13 -17.12 18.52
C GLN A 3 1.55 -17.64 18.17
N GLU A 4 1.65 -18.88 17.70
CA GLU A 4 2.89 -19.52 17.26
C GLU A 4 3.61 -18.75 16.14
N ASN A 5 2.85 -18.13 15.24
CA ASN A 5 3.39 -17.35 14.12
C ASN A 5 3.86 -15.95 14.56
N ILE A 6 3.30 -15.41 15.64
CA ILE A 6 3.74 -14.13 16.20
C ILE A 6 5.13 -14.27 16.85
N GLU A 7 5.39 -15.39 17.53
CA GLU A 7 6.71 -15.69 18.12
C GLU A 7 7.80 -15.85 17.05
N LYS A 8 7.48 -16.49 15.92
CA LYS A 8 8.39 -16.59 14.77
C LYS A 8 8.70 -15.22 14.17
N ILE A 9 7.69 -14.39 13.92
CA ILE A 9 7.86 -13.01 13.43
C ILE A 9 8.80 -12.21 14.33
N ASN A 10 8.63 -12.29 15.65
CA ASN A 10 9.44 -11.56 16.62
C ASN A 10 10.92 -11.98 16.57
N ASN A 11 11.20 -13.24 16.25
CA ASN A 11 12.56 -13.75 16.07
C ASN A 11 13.10 -13.50 14.64
N GLY A 12 12.42 -12.69 13.83
CA GLY A 12 12.77 -12.43 12.44
C GLY A 12 12.51 -13.61 11.49
N VAL A 13 11.78 -14.63 11.94
CA VAL A 13 11.44 -15.82 11.16
C VAL A 13 10.13 -15.56 10.41
N LEU A 14 10.24 -15.43 9.10
CA LEU A 14 9.11 -15.30 8.17
C LEU A 14 9.05 -16.55 7.29
N ASP A 15 8.59 -17.66 7.86
CA ASP A 15 8.33 -18.89 7.10
C ASP A 15 6.97 -18.86 6.40
N ASP A 16 6.67 -19.89 5.60
CA ASP A 16 5.47 -19.93 4.75
C ASP A 16 4.16 -19.86 5.56
N ASP A 17 4.12 -20.47 6.75
CA ASP A 17 2.93 -20.46 7.61
C ASP A 17 2.69 -19.06 8.20
N VAL A 18 3.76 -18.40 8.65
CA VAL A 18 3.74 -17.03 9.14
C VAL A 18 3.32 -16.06 8.03
N LEU A 19 3.91 -16.21 6.85
CA LEU A 19 3.61 -15.38 5.69
C LEU A 19 2.15 -15.53 5.28
N ARG A 20 1.62 -16.76 5.25
CA ARG A 20 0.22 -17.03 4.93
C ARG A 20 -0.74 -16.37 5.93
N ASP A 21 -0.49 -16.54 7.23
CA ASP A 21 -1.31 -15.93 8.27
C ASP A 21 -1.32 -14.40 8.21
N PHE A 22 -0.15 -13.81 7.92
CA PHE A 22 0.01 -12.38 7.71
C PHE A 22 -0.77 -11.91 6.48
N VAL A 23 -0.60 -12.58 5.34
CA VAL A 23 -1.28 -12.25 4.08
C VAL A 23 -2.79 -12.29 4.26
N PHE A 24 -3.34 -13.31 4.92
CA PHE A 24 -4.78 -13.39 5.17
C PHE A 24 -5.28 -12.23 6.05
N SER A 25 -4.55 -11.92 7.12
CA SER A 25 -4.91 -10.83 8.03
C SER A 25 -4.85 -9.48 7.31
N PHE A 26 -3.80 -9.25 6.52
CA PHE A 26 -3.63 -8.06 5.69
C PHE A 26 -4.72 -7.95 4.63
N THR A 27 -5.00 -9.03 3.92
CA THR A 27 -6.03 -9.08 2.87
C THR A 27 -7.39 -8.69 3.41
N LYS A 28 -7.74 -9.13 4.63
CA LYS A 28 -9.00 -8.73 5.28
C LYS A 28 -9.10 -7.22 5.52
N VAL A 29 -8.06 -6.62 6.09
CA VAL A 29 -7.98 -5.16 6.34
C VAL A 29 -8.01 -4.39 5.02
N MET A 30 -7.26 -4.86 4.02
CA MET A 30 -7.21 -4.26 2.70
C MET A 30 -8.52 -4.36 1.95
N LYS A 31 -9.23 -5.49 2.08
CA LYS A 31 -10.55 -5.69 1.50
C LYS A 31 -11.50 -4.61 2.02
N GLU A 32 -11.53 -4.40 3.33
CA GLU A 32 -12.37 -3.35 3.95
C GLU A 32 -11.96 -1.94 3.48
N ASN A 33 -10.65 -1.63 3.44
CA ASN A 33 -10.15 -0.30 3.08
C ASN A 33 -10.22 0.03 1.58
N ILE A 34 -9.73 -0.87 0.71
CA ILE A 34 -9.81 -0.73 -0.75
C ILE A 34 -11.28 -0.70 -1.15
N PHE A 35 -12.10 -1.64 -0.68
CA PHE A 35 -13.50 -1.61 -1.08
C PHE A 35 -14.22 -0.39 -0.52
N GLN A 36 -13.96 0.14 0.67
CA GLN A 36 -14.57 1.43 1.06
C GLN A 36 -14.16 2.61 0.16
N ARG A 37 -12.90 2.65 -0.31
CA ARG A 37 -12.44 3.69 -1.24
C ARG A 37 -12.98 3.49 -2.65
N PHE A 38 -13.24 2.23 -3.03
CA PHE A 38 -13.69 1.83 -4.36
C PHE A 38 -15.17 1.38 -4.46
N TYR A 39 -15.95 1.40 -3.38
CA TYR A 39 -17.39 1.09 -3.33
C TYR A 39 -18.11 2.31 -2.75
N ARG A 40 -18.56 3.20 -3.63
CA ARG A 40 -19.77 3.99 -3.39
C ARG A 40 -20.86 3.37 -4.25
N GLU A 41 -22.10 3.31 -3.77
CA GLU A 41 -23.23 2.48 -4.24
C GLU A 41 -23.58 2.49 -5.74
N LYS A 42 -22.92 3.33 -6.57
CA LYS A 42 -23.16 3.44 -8.02
C LYS A 42 -21.85 3.38 -8.81
N ARG A 43 -21.24 2.20 -8.92
CA ARG A 43 -20.04 2.00 -9.75
C ARG A 43 -20.24 1.04 -10.91
N GLY A 44 -19.54 1.33 -12.01
CA GLY A 44 -19.50 0.49 -13.20
C GLY A 44 -18.69 -0.78 -12.98
N SER A 45 -18.89 -1.77 -13.85
CA SER A 45 -18.20 -3.07 -13.80
C SER A 45 -16.67 -2.96 -13.79
N GLU A 46 -16.11 -2.00 -14.53
CA GLU A 46 -14.66 -1.83 -14.69
C GLU A 46 -13.97 -1.31 -13.42
N GLU A 47 -14.64 -0.47 -12.62
CA GLU A 47 -14.08 0.01 -11.35
C GLU A 47 -14.00 -1.11 -10.31
N LYS A 48 -14.98 -2.03 -10.33
CA LYS A 48 -14.96 -3.24 -9.49
C LYS A 48 -13.83 -4.18 -9.91
N ARG A 49 -13.66 -4.42 -11.22
CA ARG A 49 -12.54 -5.22 -11.75
C ARG A 49 -11.19 -4.61 -11.41
N PHE A 50 -11.06 -3.28 -11.41
CA PHE A 50 -9.82 -2.63 -10.98
C PHE A 50 -9.54 -2.83 -9.48
N ALA A 51 -10.55 -2.71 -8.62
CA ALA A 51 -10.38 -2.97 -7.19
C ALA A 51 -9.96 -4.43 -6.92
N GLU A 52 -10.58 -5.38 -7.62
CA GLU A 52 -10.17 -6.79 -7.58
C GLU A 52 -8.75 -6.99 -8.10
N TYR A 53 -8.38 -6.31 -9.19
CA TYR A 53 -7.02 -6.37 -9.74
C TYR A 53 -5.99 -5.93 -8.70
N LEU A 54 -6.20 -4.79 -8.04
CA LEU A 54 -5.32 -4.32 -6.97
C LEU A 54 -5.24 -5.32 -5.81
N LEU A 55 -6.37 -5.91 -5.41
CA LEU A 55 -6.38 -6.90 -4.35
C LEU A 55 -5.57 -8.15 -4.74
N VAL A 56 -5.73 -8.64 -5.97
CA VAL A 56 -4.94 -9.77 -6.51
C VAL A 56 -3.45 -9.42 -6.54
N GLU A 57 -3.07 -8.25 -7.08
CA GLU A 57 -1.68 -7.80 -7.15
C GLU A 57 -1.01 -7.73 -5.78
N LEU A 58 -1.70 -7.16 -4.80
CA LEU A 58 -1.19 -7.03 -3.43
C LEU A 58 -0.94 -8.39 -2.79
N VAL A 59 -1.94 -9.28 -2.86
CA VAL A 59 -1.86 -10.60 -2.23
C VAL A 59 -0.81 -11.47 -2.90
N ARG A 60 -0.80 -11.54 -4.24
CA ARG A 60 0.19 -12.34 -4.96
C ARG A 60 1.61 -11.83 -4.76
N THR A 61 1.80 -10.51 -4.67
CA THR A 61 3.12 -9.91 -4.45
C THR A 61 3.63 -10.22 -3.05
N LEU A 62 2.77 -10.17 -2.03
CA LEU A 62 3.13 -10.58 -0.68
C LEU A 62 3.48 -12.08 -0.59
N LEU A 63 2.77 -12.92 -1.35
CA LEU A 63 3.07 -14.35 -1.46
C LEU A 63 4.25 -14.65 -2.39
N CYS A 64 4.87 -13.63 -3.00
CA CYS A 64 5.93 -13.79 -4.01
C CYS A 64 5.54 -14.69 -5.18
N MET A 65 4.26 -14.70 -5.56
CA MET A 65 3.71 -15.56 -6.61
C MET A 65 3.53 -14.80 -7.93
N PRO A 66 3.97 -15.38 -9.07
CA PRO A 66 3.54 -14.90 -10.38
C PRO A 66 2.05 -15.20 -10.60
N PRO A 67 1.37 -14.51 -11.54
CA PRO A 67 -0.08 -14.64 -11.74
C PRO A 67 -0.55 -16.08 -11.95
N VAL A 68 0.16 -16.88 -12.77
CA VAL A 68 -0.16 -18.29 -13.03
C VAL A 68 -0.18 -19.11 -11.74
N THR A 69 0.91 -19.03 -10.97
CA THR A 69 1.03 -19.74 -9.68
C THR A 69 -0.01 -19.26 -8.68
N PHE A 70 -0.27 -17.95 -8.63
CA PHE A 70 -1.29 -17.39 -7.74
C PHE A 70 -2.69 -17.93 -8.06
N TYR A 71 -3.10 -17.95 -9.33
CA TYR A 71 -4.41 -18.47 -9.70
C TYR A 71 -4.52 -19.99 -9.53
N TYR A 72 -3.42 -20.72 -9.70
CA TYR A 72 -3.34 -22.13 -9.33
C TYR A 72 -3.53 -22.31 -7.81
N TYR A 73 -2.78 -21.57 -7.00
CA TYR A 73 -2.90 -21.58 -5.54
C TYR A 73 -4.32 -21.21 -5.09
N LEU A 74 -4.87 -20.13 -5.63
CA LEU A 74 -6.23 -19.67 -5.35
C LEU A 74 -7.27 -20.76 -5.70
N ARG A 75 -7.09 -21.53 -6.78
CA ARG A 75 -7.99 -22.64 -7.13
C ARG A 75 -7.99 -23.77 -6.11
N HIS A 76 -6.92 -23.93 -5.34
CA HIS A 76 -6.78 -25.00 -4.35
C HIS A 76 -6.99 -24.52 -2.90
N ASP A 77 -6.82 -23.23 -2.61
CA ASP A 77 -7.05 -22.65 -1.28
C ASP A 77 -8.49 -22.12 -1.12
N LYS A 78 -9.35 -22.88 -0.44
CA LYS A 78 -10.76 -22.51 -0.22
C LYS A 78 -10.89 -21.24 0.62
N ASP A 79 -10.06 -21.09 1.64
CA ASP A 79 -10.14 -19.98 2.59
C ASP A 79 -9.74 -18.67 1.89
N LEU A 80 -8.71 -18.70 1.03
CA LEU A 80 -8.32 -17.54 0.25
C LEU A 80 -9.38 -17.15 -0.78
N ARG A 81 -10.04 -18.13 -1.42
CA ARG A 81 -11.18 -17.85 -2.33
C ARG A 81 -12.33 -17.18 -1.59
N GLU A 82 -12.67 -17.67 -0.41
CA GLU A 82 -13.73 -17.08 0.41
C GLU A 82 -13.35 -15.71 0.97
N LEU A 83 -12.07 -15.49 1.27
CA LEU A 83 -11.57 -14.20 1.69
C LEU A 83 -11.63 -13.18 0.54
N LEU A 84 -11.16 -13.54 -0.65
CA LEU A 84 -11.14 -12.64 -1.80
C LEU A 84 -12.55 -12.41 -2.37
N LYS A 85 -13.35 -13.47 -2.57
CA LYS A 85 -14.68 -13.44 -3.22
C LYS A 85 -14.66 -12.62 -4.52
N LEU A 86 -13.71 -12.93 -5.41
CA LEU A 86 -13.59 -12.25 -6.71
C LEU A 86 -14.84 -12.54 -7.56
N GLU A 87 -15.45 -11.50 -8.11
CA GLU A 87 -16.59 -11.59 -9.01
C GLU A 87 -16.16 -11.46 -10.48
N GLY A 88 -15.28 -10.50 -10.77
CA GLY A 88 -14.83 -10.15 -12.12
C GLY A 88 -13.54 -10.84 -12.56
N LEU A 89 -12.59 -11.08 -11.66
CA LEU A 89 -11.26 -11.64 -11.93
C LEU A 89 -11.08 -13.05 -11.34
N LYS A 90 -12.08 -13.91 -11.53
CA LYS A 90 -12.12 -15.27 -10.96
C LYS A 90 -11.04 -16.21 -11.51
N THR A 91 -10.60 -15.97 -12.73
CA THR A 91 -9.64 -16.83 -13.44
C THR A 91 -8.46 -16.03 -13.96
N ILE A 92 -7.36 -16.72 -14.24
CA ILE A 92 -6.20 -16.10 -14.89
C ILE A 92 -6.56 -15.45 -16.22
N GLY A 93 -7.45 -16.07 -17.02
CA GLY A 93 -7.90 -15.49 -18.28
C GLY A 93 -8.62 -14.15 -18.08
N ASN A 94 -9.46 -14.03 -17.05
CA ASN A 94 -10.13 -12.76 -16.74
C ASN A 94 -9.14 -11.70 -16.25
N TYR A 95 -8.14 -12.12 -15.47
CA TYR A 95 -7.06 -11.27 -15.01
C TYR A 95 -6.21 -10.75 -16.18
N GLU A 96 -5.74 -11.62 -17.07
CA GLU A 96 -4.90 -11.25 -18.22
C GLU A 96 -5.65 -10.37 -19.21
N ASP A 97 -6.93 -10.66 -19.45
CA ASP A 97 -7.81 -9.82 -20.27
C ASP A 97 -7.91 -8.40 -19.69
N PHE A 98 -8.16 -8.30 -18.38
CA PHE A 98 -8.21 -7.00 -17.70
C PHE A 98 -6.84 -6.32 -17.71
N ASP A 99 -5.75 -7.05 -17.47
CA ASP A 99 -4.39 -6.53 -17.42
C ASP A 99 -3.96 -5.89 -18.75
N ARG A 100 -4.37 -6.53 -19.85
CA ARG A 100 -4.20 -6.00 -21.19
C ARG A 100 -5.07 -4.78 -21.45
N LYS A 101 -6.36 -4.85 -21.09
CA LYS A 101 -7.36 -3.82 -21.41
C LYS A 101 -7.26 -2.57 -20.55
N ARG A 102 -6.78 -2.67 -19.30
CA ARG A 102 -6.76 -1.54 -18.36
C ARG A 102 -5.97 -0.33 -18.87
N LYS A 103 -4.98 -0.56 -19.74
CA LYS A 103 -4.19 0.50 -20.40
C LYS A 103 -5.05 1.42 -21.27
N TYR A 104 -6.16 0.92 -21.81
CA TYR A 104 -7.11 1.68 -22.62
C TYR A 104 -8.19 2.39 -21.79
N LEU A 105 -8.38 1.98 -20.52
CA LEU A 105 -9.30 2.63 -19.59
C LEU A 105 -8.77 3.97 -19.04
N LYS A 106 -7.55 4.35 -19.43
CA LYS A 106 -6.89 5.61 -19.06
C LYS A 106 -7.79 6.84 -19.25
N MET A 107 -8.57 6.88 -20.33
CA MET A 107 -9.47 8.01 -20.62
C MET A 107 -10.54 8.25 -19.54
N HIS A 108 -11.01 7.19 -18.88
CA HIS A 108 -12.02 7.33 -17.82
C HIS A 108 -11.41 7.92 -16.55
N LEU A 109 -10.16 7.59 -16.21
CA LEU A 109 -9.47 8.16 -15.06
C LEU A 109 -9.02 9.59 -15.32
N ASP A 110 -8.51 9.90 -16.51
CA ASP A 110 -8.14 11.27 -16.86
C ASP A 110 -9.35 12.21 -16.68
N ARG A 111 -10.57 11.76 -17.02
CA ARG A 111 -11.82 12.52 -16.76
C ARG A 111 -12.15 12.63 -15.26
N ILE A 112 -12.06 11.55 -14.50
CA ILE A 112 -12.31 11.56 -13.04
C ILE A 112 -11.30 12.45 -12.31
N MET A 113 -10.04 12.42 -12.73
CA MET A 113 -8.92 13.19 -12.17
C MET A 113 -9.05 14.68 -12.47
N LYS A 114 -9.32 15.06 -13.74
CA LYS A 114 -9.58 16.46 -14.09
C LYS A 114 -10.70 17.07 -13.26
N ARG A 115 -11.76 16.29 -13.00
CA ARG A 115 -12.90 16.72 -12.19
C ARG A 115 -12.55 16.90 -10.71
N ASN A 116 -11.75 16.00 -10.14
CA ASN A 116 -11.55 15.95 -8.68
C ASN A 116 -10.31 16.67 -8.16
N LEU A 117 -9.20 16.69 -8.93
CA LEU A 117 -7.90 17.16 -8.43
C LEU A 117 -7.50 18.53 -8.96
N LYS A 118 -8.19 19.06 -9.99
CA LYS A 118 -7.85 20.33 -10.67
C LYS A 118 -6.37 20.44 -11.06
N THR A 119 -5.67 19.31 -11.17
CA THR A 119 -4.26 19.23 -11.57
C THR A 119 -4.18 18.92 -13.07
N GLU A 120 -3.18 19.48 -13.74
CA GLU A 120 -2.91 19.17 -15.14
C GLU A 120 -2.48 17.71 -15.32
N ALA A 121 -2.83 17.17 -16.49
CA ALA A 121 -2.65 15.77 -16.84
C ALA A 121 -1.18 15.33 -16.68
N GLY A 122 -0.95 14.38 -15.78
CA GLY A 122 0.37 13.81 -15.48
C GLY A 122 0.26 12.37 -15.04
N ASN A 123 1.40 11.68 -14.95
CA ASN A 123 1.43 10.31 -14.41
C ASN A 123 1.16 10.36 -12.91
N LEU A 124 -0.01 9.92 -12.48
CA LEU A 124 -0.47 9.98 -11.10
C LEU A 124 -0.23 8.64 -10.40
N PHE A 125 0.37 8.74 -9.23
CA PHE A 125 0.61 7.62 -8.35
C PHE A 125 0.01 7.89 -6.97
N VAL A 126 -0.33 6.81 -6.28
CA VAL A 126 -0.73 6.82 -4.87
C VAL A 126 0.24 5.95 -4.11
N LEU A 127 0.93 6.55 -3.14
CA LEU A 127 1.62 5.82 -2.09
C LEU A 127 0.66 5.71 -0.92
N ASP A 128 0.32 4.50 -0.55
CA ASP A 128 -0.48 4.25 0.64
C ASP A 128 0.23 3.26 1.57
N LEU A 129 -0.17 3.33 2.84
CA LEU A 129 0.49 2.62 3.90
C LEU A 129 -0.56 2.03 4.83
N THR A 130 -0.54 0.71 4.91
CA THR A 130 -1.45 -0.05 5.77
C THR A 130 -0.63 -0.70 6.86
N ILE A 131 -1.10 -0.55 8.10
CA ILE A 131 -0.48 -1.23 9.23
C ILE A 131 -1.09 -2.62 9.30
N GLY A 132 -0.28 -3.64 9.04
CA GLY A 132 -0.65 -5.01 9.34
C GLY A 132 -0.49 -5.22 10.84
N GLU A 133 -1.58 -5.03 11.60
CA GLU A 133 -1.59 -5.17 13.05
C GLU A 133 -2.06 -6.59 13.46
N ALA A 134 -1.35 -7.21 14.40
CA ALA A 134 -1.87 -8.30 15.20
C ALA A 134 -2.42 -7.73 16.51
N ASP A 135 -3.73 -7.87 16.75
CA ASP A 135 -4.33 -7.46 18.01
C ASP A 135 -3.91 -8.42 19.14
N VAL A 136 -2.95 -7.99 19.96
CA VAL A 136 -2.44 -8.79 21.07
C VAL A 136 -3.30 -8.68 22.33
N ASN A 137 -4.35 -7.83 22.36
CA ASN A 137 -5.27 -7.78 23.50
C ASN A 137 -6.03 -9.11 23.66
N LYS A 138 -6.22 -9.84 22.55
CA LYS A 138 -6.76 -11.20 22.56
C LYS A 138 -5.79 -12.26 23.11
N LEU A 139 -4.50 -11.93 23.28
CA LEU A 139 -3.46 -12.85 23.76
C LEU A 139 -3.25 -12.81 25.29
N ARG A 140 -4.06 -12.05 26.03
CA ARG A 140 -4.26 -12.17 27.49
C ARG A 140 -2.97 -12.24 28.33
N LYS A 141 -1.89 -11.51 28.04
CA LYS A 141 -0.63 -11.66 28.82
C LYS A 141 0.22 -10.39 28.95
N GLY A 142 -0.02 -9.64 30.02
CA GLY A 142 1.04 -8.83 30.66
C GLY A 142 2.22 -9.68 31.17
N LYS A 143 2.05 -11.00 31.23
CA LYS A 143 3.07 -11.99 31.59
C LYS A 143 4.11 -12.23 30.47
N ALA A 144 3.70 -12.21 29.19
CA ALA A 144 4.60 -12.45 28.06
C ALA A 144 5.58 -11.29 27.82
N VAL A 145 5.15 -10.06 28.14
CA VAL A 145 6.03 -8.88 28.14
C VAL A 145 7.01 -8.92 29.32
N LYS A 146 6.57 -9.35 30.50
CA LYS A 146 7.46 -9.54 31.68
C LYS A 146 8.49 -10.65 31.48
N GLU A 147 8.16 -11.67 30.68
CA GLU A 147 9.03 -12.82 30.39
C GLU A 147 9.95 -12.60 29.18
N GLY A 148 9.91 -11.43 28.53
CA GLY A 148 10.78 -11.11 27.38
C GLY A 148 10.41 -11.84 26.09
N LEU A 149 9.20 -12.40 26.00
CA LEU A 149 8.70 -13.17 24.84
C LEU A 149 8.26 -12.29 23.65
N ILE A 150 8.14 -10.97 23.86
CA ILE A 150 7.83 -9.99 22.83
C ILE A 150 8.83 -8.86 22.94
N ASP A 151 9.50 -8.53 21.83
CA ASP A 151 10.47 -7.43 21.79
C ASP A 151 9.76 -6.07 21.94
N LEU A 152 10.28 -5.24 22.84
CA LEU A 152 9.81 -3.89 23.16
C LEU A 152 9.72 -2.99 21.93
N GLU A 153 10.56 -3.24 20.92
CA GLU A 153 10.51 -2.51 19.66
C GLU A 153 9.19 -2.71 18.91
N PHE A 154 8.46 -3.82 19.11
CA PHE A 154 7.14 -4.02 18.46
C PHE A 154 5.96 -3.63 19.36
N LEU A 155 6.21 -3.05 20.54
CA LEU A 155 5.25 -2.92 21.64
C LEU A 155 4.86 -1.46 21.95
N ARG A 156 4.20 -0.73 21.03
CA ARG A 156 3.27 0.34 21.46
C ARG A 156 2.40 0.92 20.36
N SER A 157 1.11 1.06 20.66
CA SER A 157 0.18 2.01 20.06
C SER A 157 -0.35 2.89 21.19
N MET A 158 -0.25 4.22 21.05
CA MET A 158 -0.75 5.17 22.06
C MET A 158 -2.27 5.12 22.20
N THR A 159 -2.99 4.62 21.20
CA THR A 159 -4.47 4.57 21.14
C THR A 159 -5.06 3.17 21.27
N LYS A 160 -4.31 2.11 20.90
CA LYS A 160 -4.79 0.72 20.90
C LYS A 160 -4.09 -0.20 21.92
N GLY A 161 -3.16 0.33 22.71
CA GLY A 161 -2.36 -0.44 23.66
C GLY A 161 -1.20 -1.19 23.00
N THR A 162 -1.02 -2.46 23.36
CA THR A 162 0.05 -3.33 22.86
C THR A 162 -0.31 -3.83 21.45
N VAL A 163 0.49 -3.57 20.41
CA VAL A 163 0.20 -4.03 19.03
C VAL A 163 1.51 -4.29 18.28
N VAL A 164 1.78 -5.56 17.94
CA VAL A 164 2.86 -5.99 17.05
C VAL A 164 2.39 -5.86 15.61
N GLY A 165 3.22 -5.29 14.73
CA GLY A 165 2.83 -5.14 13.34
C GLY A 165 3.90 -4.53 12.44
N PHE A 166 3.65 -4.61 11.14
CA PHE A 166 4.49 -4.05 10.09
C PHE A 166 3.77 -2.94 9.34
N GLN A 167 4.55 -2.03 8.76
CA GLN A 167 4.05 -1.09 7.78
C GLN A 167 4.16 -1.74 6.39
N VAL A 168 3.03 -1.99 5.73
CA VAL A 168 3.04 -2.39 4.31
C VAL A 168 2.80 -1.13 3.50
N ALA A 169 3.81 -0.71 2.76
CA ALA A 169 3.68 0.39 1.81
C ALA A 169 3.47 -0.19 0.40
N TYR A 170 2.53 0.36 -0.34
CA TYR A 170 2.29 -0.01 -1.73
C TYR A 170 2.08 1.22 -2.59
N LEU A 171 2.64 1.16 -3.79
CA LEU A 171 2.61 2.20 -4.79
C LEU A 171 1.75 1.76 -5.97
N ILE A 172 0.73 2.55 -6.28
CA ILE A 172 -0.23 2.30 -7.34
C ILE A 172 -0.12 3.42 -8.37
N ASN A 173 -0.09 3.06 -9.65
CA ASN A 173 -0.16 3.98 -10.77
C ASN A 173 -1.60 4.11 -11.25
N LEU A 174 -2.24 5.21 -10.85
CA LEU A 174 -3.62 5.49 -11.23
C LEU A 174 -3.76 5.81 -12.72
N SER A 175 -2.72 6.35 -13.36
CA SER A 175 -2.76 6.66 -14.79
C SER A 175 -2.73 5.43 -15.69
N LYS A 176 -2.19 4.31 -15.20
CA LYS A 176 -2.14 3.03 -15.93
C LYS A 176 -3.04 1.96 -15.33
N LEU A 177 -3.71 2.24 -14.21
CA LEU A 177 -4.42 1.26 -13.40
C LEU A 177 -3.52 0.07 -13.02
N SER A 178 -2.25 0.32 -12.74
CA SER A 178 -1.27 -0.73 -12.42
C SER A 178 -0.79 -0.64 -10.98
N PHE A 179 -0.43 -1.78 -10.43
CA PHE A 179 0.38 -1.89 -9.23
C PHE A 179 1.85 -1.77 -9.62
N GLU A 180 2.63 -0.96 -8.89
CA GLU A 180 4.03 -0.69 -9.21
C GLU A 180 4.98 -1.36 -8.23
N LYS A 181 4.72 -1.22 -6.92
CA LYS A 181 5.63 -1.75 -5.89
C LYS A 181 4.90 -2.02 -4.58
N LEU A 182 5.36 -3.01 -3.84
CA LEU A 182 5.05 -3.20 -2.42
C LEU A 182 6.32 -3.50 -1.66
N LYS A 183 6.41 -2.97 -0.44
CA LYS A 183 7.47 -3.30 0.51
C LYS A 183 6.96 -3.29 1.94
N ILE A 184 7.46 -4.23 2.73
CA ILE A 184 7.18 -4.36 4.15
C ILE A 184 8.31 -3.65 4.91
N TYR A 185 7.93 -2.84 5.89
CA TYR A 185 8.83 -2.11 6.77
C TYR A 185 8.51 -2.38 8.23
N SER A 186 9.49 -2.19 9.11
CA SER A 186 9.24 -2.17 10.56
C SER A 186 8.25 -1.07 10.94
N LYS A 187 7.55 -1.24 12.07
CA LYS A 187 6.57 -0.26 12.56
C LYS A 187 7.16 1.14 12.75
N HIS A 188 8.44 1.22 13.09
CA HIS A 188 9.16 2.47 13.35
C HIS A 188 9.91 3.02 12.14
N ALA A 189 9.78 2.38 10.97
CA ALA A 189 10.41 2.88 9.76
C ALA A 189 9.96 4.32 9.50
N GLU A 190 10.94 5.21 9.40
CA GLU A 190 10.70 6.62 9.20
C GLU A 190 10.02 6.85 7.84
N LYS A 191 8.97 7.67 7.81
CA LYS A 191 8.22 7.95 6.58
C LYS A 191 9.09 8.53 5.45
N LYS A 192 10.17 9.26 5.78
CA LYS A 192 11.17 9.74 4.81
C LYS A 192 11.95 8.60 4.14
N ARG A 193 12.26 7.53 4.88
CA ARG A 193 12.91 6.33 4.34
C ARG A 193 11.96 5.60 3.38
N ILE A 194 10.72 5.40 3.81
CA ILE A 194 9.68 4.78 2.98
C ILE A 194 9.45 5.60 1.71
N TRP A 195 9.39 6.94 1.82
CA TRP A 195 9.26 7.82 0.66
C TRP A 195 10.43 7.65 -0.32
N ARG A 196 11.67 7.67 0.18
CA ARG A 196 12.85 7.46 -0.67
C ARG A 196 12.77 6.13 -1.43
N GLU A 197 12.57 5.03 -0.72
CA GLU A 197 12.62 3.68 -1.30
C GLU A 197 11.41 3.35 -2.20
N MET A 198 10.23 3.88 -1.86
CA MET A 198 8.99 3.61 -2.61
C MET A 198 8.77 4.61 -3.75
N VAL A 199 9.22 5.86 -3.60
CA VAL A 199 8.90 6.95 -4.54
C VAL A 199 10.15 7.39 -5.29
N ASN A 200 11.20 7.81 -4.58
CA ASN A 200 12.37 8.38 -5.26
C ASN A 200 13.10 7.32 -6.07
N ASP A 201 13.35 6.15 -5.48
CA ASP A 201 14.11 5.08 -6.12
C ASP A 201 13.30 4.41 -7.24
N GLU A 202 11.97 4.35 -7.11
CA GLU A 202 11.09 3.67 -8.08
C GLU A 202 10.64 4.60 -9.22
N LEU A 203 10.29 5.85 -8.90
CA LEU A 203 9.68 6.77 -9.83
C LEU A 203 10.62 7.90 -10.26
N GLY A 204 11.68 8.16 -9.50
CA GLY A 204 12.58 9.28 -9.74
C GLY A 204 13.30 9.16 -11.08
N THR A 205 13.32 10.26 -11.83
CA THR A 205 14.06 10.32 -13.09
C THR A 205 14.55 11.74 -13.34
N LYS A 206 15.73 11.86 -13.96
CA LYS A 206 16.25 13.15 -14.41
C LYS A 206 15.58 13.63 -15.70
N GLN A 207 14.99 12.72 -16.49
CA GLN A 207 14.38 13.00 -17.80
C GLN A 207 13.02 12.31 -17.97
N GLY A 208 12.15 12.84 -18.84
CA GLY A 208 10.84 12.26 -19.13
C GLY A 208 9.65 12.97 -18.44
N LYS A 209 8.52 12.28 -18.29
CA LYS A 209 7.29 12.89 -17.75
C LYS A 209 7.36 13.11 -16.25
N ILE A 210 6.83 14.24 -15.80
CA ILE A 210 6.63 14.55 -14.38
C ILE A 210 5.60 13.57 -13.80
N LYS A 211 5.85 13.11 -12.58
CA LYS A 211 5.01 12.15 -11.86
C LYS A 211 4.48 12.79 -10.58
N SER A 212 3.17 12.81 -10.40
CA SER A 212 2.54 13.32 -9.19
C SER A 212 2.25 12.15 -8.24
N VAL A 213 2.62 12.28 -6.97
CA VAL A 213 2.48 11.20 -5.98
C VAL A 213 1.62 11.69 -4.82
N ILE A 214 0.42 11.13 -4.70
CA ILE A 214 -0.48 11.40 -3.57
C ILE A 214 -0.10 10.47 -2.42
N ALA A 215 0.04 11.02 -1.22
CA ALA A 215 0.21 10.24 -0.01
C ALA A 215 -0.51 10.87 1.18
N ASP A 216 -0.69 10.09 2.24
CA ASP A 216 -1.27 10.55 3.49
C ASP A 216 -0.46 11.68 4.15
N ALA A 217 -1.12 12.53 4.94
CA ALA A 217 -0.52 13.64 5.65
C ALA A 217 0.67 13.23 6.55
N GLY A 218 0.71 11.98 7.03
CA GLY A 218 1.85 11.44 7.79
C GLY A 218 3.17 11.40 7.02
N PHE A 219 3.15 11.48 5.68
CA PHE A 219 4.35 11.60 4.84
C PHE A 219 4.83 13.05 4.67
N PHE A 220 4.16 14.04 5.25
CA PHE A 220 4.60 15.42 5.15
C PHE A 220 5.94 15.61 5.86
N ALA A 221 6.99 15.85 5.07
CA ALA A 221 8.30 16.25 5.54
C ALA A 221 8.95 17.11 4.46
N TYR A 222 9.56 18.25 4.84
CA TYR A 222 10.22 19.14 3.86
C TYR A 222 11.22 18.40 2.97
N VAL A 223 11.97 17.46 3.54
CA VAL A 223 12.94 16.63 2.80
C VAL A 223 12.29 15.82 1.67
N ASN A 224 11.04 15.36 1.84
CA ASN A 224 10.35 14.61 0.78
C ASN A 224 10.02 15.50 -0.43
N TYR A 225 9.83 16.80 -0.24
CA TYR A 225 9.63 17.77 -1.32
C TYR A 225 10.95 18.21 -1.95
N LEU A 226 11.98 18.41 -1.13
CA LEU A 226 13.32 18.83 -1.62
C LEU A 226 13.99 17.70 -2.41
N ASP A 227 14.00 16.47 -1.87
CA ASP A 227 14.64 15.32 -2.52
C ASP A 227 13.92 14.94 -3.83
N THR A 228 12.62 15.24 -3.97
CA THR A 228 11.84 14.92 -5.18
C THR A 228 11.91 15.98 -6.25
N ALA A 229 12.27 17.22 -5.91
CA ALA A 229 12.33 18.35 -6.85
C ALA A 229 13.23 18.02 -8.06
N ARG A 230 14.38 17.38 -7.81
CA ARG A 230 15.35 16.97 -8.85
C ARG A 230 15.00 15.67 -9.57
N LEU A 231 13.95 14.98 -9.13
CA LEU A 231 13.56 13.66 -9.63
C LEU A 231 12.31 13.71 -10.52
N ARG A 232 11.85 14.92 -10.88
CA ARG A 232 10.61 15.16 -11.63
C ARG A 232 9.41 14.46 -10.97
N VAL A 233 9.41 14.40 -9.64
CA VAL A 233 8.33 13.90 -8.80
C VAL A 233 7.72 15.07 -8.05
N ILE A 234 6.40 15.19 -8.09
CA ILE A 234 5.64 16.20 -7.35
C ILE A 234 4.89 15.51 -6.21
N PRO A 235 5.29 15.70 -4.94
CA PRO A 235 4.52 15.21 -3.81
C PRO A 235 3.22 16.01 -3.64
N VAL A 236 2.09 15.30 -3.64
CA VAL A 236 0.77 15.84 -3.34
C VAL A 236 0.36 15.31 -1.96
N ILE A 237 0.93 15.93 -0.93
CA ILE A 237 0.71 15.56 0.48
C ILE A 237 0.03 16.73 1.19
N LYS A 238 -0.97 16.44 2.01
CA LYS A 238 -1.65 17.47 2.79
C LYS A 238 -0.68 18.04 3.83
N SER A 239 -0.33 19.32 3.69
CA SER A 239 0.48 20.04 4.67
C SER A 239 -0.34 20.36 5.93
N ARG A 240 0.34 20.50 7.07
CA ARG A 240 -0.23 21.21 8.23
C ARG A 240 -0.32 22.70 7.90
N SER A 241 -1.34 23.38 8.41
CA SER A 241 -1.72 24.75 7.98
C SER A 241 -0.59 25.78 8.15
N ASP A 242 0.25 25.60 9.16
CA ASP A 242 1.40 26.43 9.54
C ASP A 242 2.70 26.13 8.76
N CYS A 243 2.73 25.02 7.99
CA CYS A 243 3.94 24.55 7.31
C CYS A 243 3.97 24.87 5.81
N LYS A 244 2.89 25.43 5.26
CA LYS A 244 2.76 25.66 3.81
C LYS A 244 3.64 26.80 3.31
N GLU A 245 3.64 27.94 3.99
CA GLU A 245 4.45 29.11 3.60
C GLU A 245 5.94 28.80 3.66
N LYS A 246 6.40 28.19 4.76
CA LYS A 246 7.78 27.72 4.93
C LYS A 246 8.20 26.67 3.90
N LEU A 247 7.26 25.87 3.38
CA LEU A 247 7.55 24.90 2.32
C LEU A 247 7.82 25.61 0.99
N MET A 248 6.98 26.59 0.64
CA MET A 248 7.16 27.37 -0.59
C MET A 248 8.49 28.11 -0.58
N GLU A 249 8.81 28.79 0.52
CA GLU A 249 10.08 29.50 0.70
C GLU A 249 11.30 28.57 0.54
N LYS A 250 11.24 27.34 1.09
CA LYS A 250 12.33 26.36 0.96
C LYS A 250 12.47 25.80 -0.45
N LEU A 251 11.36 25.66 -1.18
CA LEU A 251 11.39 25.19 -2.57
C LEU A 251 11.94 26.27 -3.51
N GLU A 252 11.59 27.54 -3.29
CA GLU A 252 12.10 28.68 -4.05
C GLU A 252 13.62 28.87 -3.85
N ASN A 253 14.12 28.61 -2.65
CA ASN A 253 15.54 28.70 -2.30
C ASN A 253 16.34 27.40 -2.59
N CYS A 254 15.71 26.36 -3.15
CA CYS A 254 16.41 25.11 -3.45
C CYS A 254 17.20 25.26 -4.76
N PRO A 255 18.55 25.12 -4.75
CA PRO A 255 19.35 25.24 -5.97
C PRO A 255 18.96 24.17 -6.97
N SER A 256 18.74 24.58 -8.22
CA SER A 256 18.31 23.74 -9.36
C SER A 256 19.17 22.49 -9.52
#